data_AF-A0A2S8ID17-F1
#
_entry.id   AF-A0A2S8ID17-F1
#
_cell.length_a   1.000
_cell.length_b   1.000
_cell.length_c   1.000
_cell.angle_alpha   90.00
_cell.angle_beta   90.00
_cell.angle_gamma   90.00
#
_symmetry.space_group_name_H-M   'P 1'
#
loop_
_entity.id
_entity.type
_entity.pdbx_description
1 polymer ?
#
loop_
_entity_poly.entity_id
_entity_poly.type
_entity_poly.pdbx_seq_one_letter_code
_entity_poly.pdbx_strand_id
1 'polypeptide(L)'
;MRRLLGTIGFAIAGLVSVIAWSAVDSRLCTVIKNWCTPPAGTCGGGVDACAATTHATIDLFVYLFGPPILFAALGFFVFARWRPANIVVAYLVGAVFAQWVLWFLGVRILHI
;
A
#
# COMPACT_ATOMS: atom_id res chain seq x y z
N MET A 1 -21.90 16.01 -0.77
CA MET A 1 -21.84 14.64 -1.34
C MET A 1 -20.60 14.37 -2.19
N ARG A 2 -20.24 15.23 -3.17
CA ARG A 2 -19.08 15.00 -4.05
C ARG A 2 -17.75 14.76 -3.32
N ARG A 3 -17.46 15.52 -2.24
CA ARG A 3 -16.27 15.31 -1.39
C ARG A 3 -16.26 13.93 -0.73
N LEU A 4 -17.37 13.55 -0.10
CA LEU A 4 -17.53 12.26 0.57
C LEU A 4 -17.33 11.09 -0.40
N LEU A 5 -17.99 11.12 -1.56
CA LEU A 5 -17.83 10.10 -2.60
C LEU A 5 -16.39 10.03 -3.13
N GLY A 6 -15.74 11.19 -3.32
CA GLY A 6 -14.34 11.26 -3.73
C GLY A 6 -13.37 10.69 -2.70
N THR A 7 -13.55 11.02 -1.42
CA THR A 7 -12.78 10.48 -0.30
C THR A 7 -12.92 8.97 -0.19
N ILE A 8 -14.16 8.46 -0.23
CA ILE A 8 -14.43 7.01 -0.17
C ILE A 8 -13.81 6.31 -1.39
N GLY A 9 -13.98 6.87 -2.60
CA GLY A 9 -13.42 6.30 -3.82
C GLY A 9 -11.89 6.22 -3.77
N PHE A 10 -11.22 7.26 -3.29
CA PHE A 10 -9.78 7.24 -3.10
C PHE A 10 -9.35 6.25 -2.02
N ALA A 11 -10.08 6.17 -0.89
CA ALA A 11 -9.79 5.20 0.17
C ALA A 11 -9.84 3.75 -0.35
N ILE A 12 -10.88 3.42 -1.13
CA ILE A 12 -11.03 2.11 -1.77
C ILE A 12 -9.88 1.89 -2.76
N ALA A 13 -9.54 2.87 -3.58
CA ALA A 13 -8.42 2.76 -4.51
C ALA A 13 -7.07 2.56 -3.79
N GLY A 14 -6.87 3.19 -2.64
CA GLY A 14 -5.71 2.98 -1.78
C GLY A 14 -5.63 1.55 -1.26
N LEU A 15 -6.77 0.99 -0.82
CA LEU A 15 -6.85 -0.42 -0.39
C LEU A 15 -6.57 -1.38 -1.54
N VAL A 16 -7.16 -1.14 -2.71
CA VAL A 16 -6.91 -1.95 -3.92
C VAL A 16 -5.44 -1.86 -4.33
N SER A 17 -4.82 -0.67 -4.23
CA SER A 17 -3.39 -0.47 -4.49
C SER A 17 -2.52 -1.29 -3.54
N VAL A 18 -2.87 -1.37 -2.24
CA VAL A 18 -2.18 -2.21 -1.24
C VAL A 18 -2.23 -3.69 -1.64
N ILE A 19 -3.43 -4.19 -1.97
CA ILE A 19 -3.64 -5.59 -2.34
C ILE A 19 -2.93 -5.92 -3.66
N ALA A 20 -2.98 -5.01 -4.63
CA ALA A 20 -2.30 -5.20 -5.91
C ALA A 20 -0.79 -5.24 -5.72
N TRP A 21 -0.22 -4.36 -4.88
CA TRP A 21 1.20 -4.39 -4.56
C TRP A 21 1.59 -5.70 -3.86
N SER A 22 0.84 -6.17 -2.87
CA SER A 22 1.18 -7.42 -2.17
C SER A 22 1.17 -8.63 -3.11
N ALA A 23 0.26 -8.67 -4.09
CA ALA A 23 0.24 -9.68 -5.13
C ALA A 23 1.46 -9.60 -6.06
N VAL A 24 1.86 -8.38 -6.46
CA VAL A 24 3.06 -8.13 -7.26
C VAL A 24 4.31 -8.56 -6.49
N ASP A 25 4.44 -8.14 -5.23
CA ASP A 25 5.57 -8.48 -4.37
C ASP A 25 5.71 -9.99 -4.18
N SER A 26 4.59 -10.68 -3.92
CA SER A 26 4.54 -12.14 -3.80
C SER A 26 5.00 -12.83 -5.09
N ARG A 27 4.57 -12.32 -6.26
CA ARG A 27 5.02 -12.83 -7.57
C ARG A 27 6.50 -12.58 -7.81
N LEU A 28 7.01 -11.39 -7.49
CA LEU A 28 8.44 -11.10 -7.60
C LEU A 28 9.27 -12.06 -6.73
N CYS A 29 8.83 -12.34 -5.50
CA CYS A 29 9.49 -13.31 -4.63
C CYS A 29 9.49 -14.73 -5.18
N THR A 30 8.44 -15.17 -5.89
CA THR A 30 8.41 -16.49 -6.52
C THR A 30 9.40 -16.63 -7.68
N VAL A 31 9.67 -15.53 -8.39
CA VAL A 31 10.57 -15.51 -9.56
C VAL A 31 12.01 -15.27 -9.12
N ILE A 32 12.23 -14.39 -8.13
CA ILE A 32 13.56 -13.97 -7.64
C ILE A 32 13.66 -14.26 -6.14
N LYS A 33 14.07 -15.48 -5.82
CA LYS A 33 14.11 -16.00 -4.43
C LYS A 33 14.99 -15.19 -3.47
N ASN A 34 16.03 -14.54 -3.97
CA ASN A 34 17.00 -13.79 -3.17
C ASN A 34 16.49 -12.41 -2.72
N TRP A 35 15.32 -11.98 -3.21
CA TRP A 35 14.78 -10.65 -2.95
C TRP A 35 13.68 -10.64 -1.87
N CYS A 36 13.40 -11.80 -1.26
CA CYS A 36 12.35 -11.92 -0.26
C CYS A 36 12.92 -11.78 1.16
N THR A 37 12.35 -10.85 1.91
CA THR A 37 12.66 -10.60 3.32
C THR A 37 11.37 -10.81 4.14
N PRO A 38 11.34 -11.73 5.11
CA PRO A 38 12.42 -12.66 5.45
C PRO A 38 12.54 -13.81 4.42
N PRO A 39 13.72 -14.46 4.32
CA PRO A 39 13.94 -15.58 3.41
C PRO A 39 12.90 -16.70 3.62
N ALA A 40 12.48 -17.36 2.54
CA ALA A 40 11.57 -18.49 2.65
C ALA A 40 12.14 -19.55 3.61
N GLY A 41 11.41 -19.86 4.68
CA GLY A 41 11.78 -20.87 5.68
C GLY A 41 12.31 -20.34 7.03
N THR A 42 12.56 -19.03 7.20
CA THR A 42 13.02 -18.48 8.49
C THR A 42 11.98 -18.52 9.61
N CYS A 43 10.69 -18.54 9.26
CA CYS A 43 9.59 -18.76 10.21
C CYS A 43 9.02 -20.19 10.12
N GLY A 44 9.77 -21.21 9.69
CA GLY A 44 9.39 -22.64 9.84
C GLY A 44 8.06 -23.12 9.24
N GLY A 45 7.30 -22.29 8.52
CA GLY A 45 5.94 -22.59 8.09
C GLY A 45 5.15 -21.41 7.51
N GLY A 46 5.68 -20.18 7.59
CA GLY A 46 5.05 -18.97 7.06
C GLY A 46 4.99 -17.87 8.13
N VAL A 47 4.41 -16.72 7.79
CA VAL A 47 4.22 -15.60 8.73
C VAL A 47 3.45 -15.99 10.00
N ASP A 48 2.62 -17.04 9.93
CA ASP A 48 1.80 -17.56 11.03
C ASP A 48 2.61 -18.31 12.11
N ALA A 49 3.85 -18.69 11.82
CA ALA A 49 4.73 -19.42 12.74
C ALA A 49 5.77 -18.52 13.43
N CYS A 50 5.80 -17.23 13.10
CA CYS A 50 6.57 -16.22 13.83
C CYS A 50 5.70 -15.61 14.94
N ALA A 51 6.26 -15.41 16.13
CA ALA A 51 5.53 -14.89 17.28
C ALA A 51 4.91 -13.52 16.97
N ALA A 52 3.58 -13.44 16.96
CA ALA A 52 2.85 -12.20 16.78
C ALA A 52 3.09 -11.28 17.99
N THR A 53 4.04 -10.36 17.85
CA THR A 53 4.30 -9.32 18.85
C THR A 53 3.36 -8.14 18.62
N THR A 54 3.07 -7.38 19.68
CA THR A 54 2.27 -6.15 19.58
C THR A 54 2.85 -5.18 18.55
N HIS A 55 4.18 -5.11 18.43
CA HIS A 55 4.87 -4.31 17.42
C HIS A 55 4.57 -4.78 15.99
N ALA A 56 4.67 -6.09 15.71
CA ALA A 56 4.36 -6.64 14.38
C ALA A 56 2.90 -6.40 13.98
N THR A 57 1.96 -6.47 14.93
CA THR A 57 0.55 -6.16 14.69
C THR A 57 0.33 -4.69 14.36
N ILE A 58 1.02 -3.77 15.06
CA ILE A 58 0.96 -2.33 14.78
C ILE A 58 1.54 -2.04 13.40
N ASP A 59 2.68 -2.62 13.05
CA ASP A 59 3.30 -2.44 11.74
C ASP A 59 2.40 -2.94 10.61
N LEU A 60 1.78 -4.11 10.79
CA LEU A 60 0.80 -4.65 9.83
C LEU A 60 -0.42 -3.72 9.68
N PHE A 61 -0.92 -3.17 10.80
CA PHE A 61 -2.03 -2.23 10.78
C PHE A 61 -1.68 -0.96 10.02
N VAL A 62 -0.51 -0.37 10.30
CA VAL A 62 -0.02 0.83 9.61
C VAL A 62 0.22 0.55 8.13
N TYR A 63 0.77 -0.61 7.79
CA TYR A 63 0.98 -1.02 6.40
C TYR A 63 -0.33 -1.17 5.63
N LEU A 64 -1.35 -1.78 6.25
CA LEU A 64 -2.64 -2.05 5.62
C LEU A 64 -3.52 -0.79 5.53
N PHE A 65 -3.61 -0.01 6.60
CA PHE A 65 -4.53 1.12 6.71
C PHE A 65 -3.89 2.47 6.42
N GLY A 66 -2.56 2.60 6.54
CA GLY A 66 -1.83 3.84 6.26
C GLY A 66 -2.08 4.36 4.84
N PRO A 67 -1.85 3.57 3.77
CA PRO A 67 -2.08 4.03 2.42
C PRO A 67 -3.55 4.37 2.12
N PRO A 68 -4.56 3.56 2.49
CA PRO A 68 -5.96 3.94 2.36
C PRO A 68 -6.33 5.26 3.06
N ILE A 69 -5.79 5.51 4.25
CA ILE A 69 -6.02 6.78 4.99
C ILE A 69 -5.39 7.96 4.25
N LEU A 70 -4.16 7.81 3.76
CA LEU A 70 -3.47 8.86 2.99
C LEU A 70 -4.19 9.15 1.66
N PHE A 71 -4.66 8.11 0.98
CA PHE A 71 -5.47 8.26 -0.22
C PHE A 71 -6.80 8.95 0.09
N ALA A 72 -7.49 8.58 1.17
CA ALA A 72 -8.72 9.23 1.60
C ALA A 72 -8.49 10.73 1.85
N ALA A 73 -7.42 11.09 2.57
CA ALA A 73 -7.03 12.47 2.80
C ALA A 73 -6.78 13.19 1.47
N LEU A 74 -6.04 12.59 0.54
CA LEU A 74 -5.81 13.15 -0.80
C LEU A 74 -7.13 13.37 -1.56
N GLY A 75 -8.03 12.38 -1.55
CA GLY A 75 -9.36 12.49 -2.16
C GLY A 75 -10.17 13.63 -1.55
N PHE A 76 -10.13 13.80 -0.23
CA PHE A 76 -10.78 14.92 0.44
C PHE A 76 -10.25 16.28 -0.05
N PHE A 77 -8.93 16.43 -0.17
CA PHE A 77 -8.30 17.67 -0.66
C PHE A 77 -8.54 17.92 -2.15
N VAL A 78 -8.46 16.90 -2.99
CA VAL A 78 -8.65 17.02 -4.45
C VAL A 78 -10.08 17.44 -4.76
N PHE A 79 -11.06 16.83 -4.09
CA PHE A 79 -12.47 17.20 -4.22
C PHE A 79 -12.86 18.42 -3.38
N ALA A 80 -11.91 19.04 -2.67
CA ALA A 80 -12.16 20.27 -1.95
C ALA A 80 -12.46 21.45 -2.88
N ARG A 81 -11.91 21.42 -4.09
CA ARG A 81 -12.12 22.41 -5.15
C ARG A 81 -12.76 21.72 -6.35
N TRP A 82 -13.50 22.47 -7.17
CA TRP A 82 -14.00 21.95 -8.44
C TRP A 82 -12.81 21.69 -9.39
N ARG A 83 -12.34 20.44 -9.42
CA ARG A 83 -11.29 20.00 -10.33
C ARG A 83 -11.90 19.20 -11.50
N PRO A 84 -11.36 19.34 -12.72
CA PRO A 84 -11.73 18.50 -13.85
C PRO A 84 -11.32 17.04 -13.59
N ALA A 85 -12.06 16.09 -14.18
CA ALA A 85 -11.85 14.66 -13.97
C ALA A 85 -10.41 14.21 -14.27
N ASN A 86 -9.79 14.77 -15.32
CA ASN A 86 -8.42 14.44 -15.73
C ASN A 86 -7.40 14.71 -14.61
N ILE A 87 -7.59 15.81 -13.86
CA ILE A 87 -6.72 16.15 -12.73
C ILE A 87 -6.92 15.15 -11.60
N VAL A 88 -8.16 14.76 -11.31
CA VAL A 88 -8.46 13.75 -10.27
C VAL A 88 -7.77 12.42 -10.59
N VAL A 89 -7.88 11.96 -11.84
CA VAL A 89 -7.23 10.73 -12.30
C VAL A 89 -5.70 10.85 -12.21
N ALA A 90 -5.12 11.99 -12.61
CA ALA A 90 -3.68 12.21 -12.50
C ALA A 90 -3.19 12.13 -11.04
N TYR A 91 -3.93 12.72 -10.09
CA TYR A 91 -3.62 12.58 -8.66
C TYR A 91 -3.70 11.14 -8.18
N LEU A 92 -4.72 10.40 -8.61
CA LEU A 92 -4.89 9.00 -8.22
C LEU A 92 -3.75 8.13 -8.74
N VAL A 93 -3.44 8.22 -10.04
CA VAL A 93 -2.34 7.48 -10.67
C VAL A 93 -1.00 7.86 -10.04
N GLY A 94 -0.77 9.16 -9.81
CA GLY A 94 0.44 9.65 -9.15
C GLY A 94 0.58 9.11 -7.72
N ALA A 95 -0.50 9.04 -6.95
CA ALA A 95 -0.49 8.49 -5.61
C ALA A 95 -0.18 6.98 -5.60
N VAL A 96 -0.79 6.20 -6.51
CA VAL A 96 -0.48 4.77 -6.68
C VAL A 96 0.99 4.58 -7.04
N PHE A 97 1.48 5.33 -8.01
CA PHE A 97 2.87 5.22 -8.45
C PHE A 97 3.84 5.58 -7.32
N ALA A 98 3.61 6.69 -6.62
CA ALA A 98 4.43 7.09 -5.47
C ALA A 98 4.42 6.04 -4.36
N GLN A 99 3.24 5.48 -4.02
CA GLN A 99 3.11 4.40 -3.03
C GLN A 99 3.93 3.17 -3.43
N TRP A 100 3.81 2.72 -4.67
CA TRP A 100 4.49 1.53 -5.16
C TRP A 100 6.01 1.72 -5.19
N VAL A 101 6.47 2.88 -5.65
CA VAL A 101 7.90 3.23 -5.61
C VAL A 101 8.40 3.25 -4.18
N LEU A 102 7.68 3.89 -3.25
CA LEU A 102 8.08 3.96 -1.84
C LEU A 102 8.18 2.56 -1.21
N TRP A 103 7.24 1.66 -1.48
CA TRP A 103 7.33 0.30 -0.99
C TRP A 103 8.45 -0.49 -1.65
N PHE A 104 8.66 -0.33 -2.95
CA PHE A 104 9.79 -0.96 -3.62
C PHE A 104 11.11 -0.53 -2.96
N LEU A 105 11.29 0.78 -2.72
CA LEU A 105 12.48 1.34 -2.08
C LEU A 105 12.61 0.85 -0.63
N GLY A 106 11.52 0.87 0.14
CA GLY A 106 11.50 0.43 1.54
C GLY A 106 11.91 -1.03 1.68
N VAL A 107 11.24 -1.91 0.95
CA VAL A 107 11.44 -3.36 1.08
C VAL A 107 12.77 -3.81 0.47
N ARG A 108 13.16 -3.25 -0.69
CA ARG A 108 14.32 -3.78 -1.46
C ARG A 108 15.63 -3.02 -1.24
N ILE A 109 15.58 -1.71 -0.96
CA ILE A 109 16.80 -0.93 -0.76
C ILE A 109 17.08 -0.77 0.72
N LEU A 110 16.07 -0.32 1.47
CA LEU A 110 16.24 0.02 2.87
C LEU A 110 16.12 -1.20 3.80
N HIS A 111 15.53 -2.31 3.34
CA HIS A 111 15.30 -3.53 4.11
C HIS A 111 14.56 -3.26 5.44
N ILE A 112 13.63 -2.30 5.39
CA ILE A 112 12.69 -1.96 6.47
C ILE A 112 11.41 -2.77 6.24
#